data_AF-A0A7C4TJB9-F1
#
_entry.id   AF-A0A7C4TJB9-F1
#
_cell.length_a   1.000
_cell.length_b   1.000
_cell.length_c   1.000
_cell.angle_alpha   90.00
_cell.angle_beta   90.00
_cell.angle_gamma   90.00
#
_symmetry.space_group_name_H-M   'P 1'
#
loop_
_entity.id
_entity.type
_entity.pdbx_description
1 polymer ?
#
loop_
_entity_poly.entity_id
_entity_poly.type
_entity_poly.pdbx_seq_one_letter_code
_entity_poly.pdbx_strand_id
1 'polypeptide(L)'
;MKSQISIALILNMFSLIAAFVSFQLKSIKIDPNISTPMGSAFSVLASHKEKEKPKNIVYGYLPYWTLGAIEHLQLDKLTDIAYFALRINSDGKIRTTDEEGFIDPGYNQWKNNEELDELIRDSKANDVRFALTIISHEDDVSEAFLNCRSCWDTLLAEIVRELKSKNIKDLNMDFELAEAEPSEGMALKYSQLVNFLNRGLDDRFGNS
;
A
#
# COMPACT_ATOMS: atom_id res chain seq x y z
N MET A 1 50.45 5.84 -47.20
CA MET A 1 51.00 4.67 -46.45
C MET A 1 51.17 4.94 -44.96
N LYS A 2 51.81 6.04 -44.52
CA LYS A 2 52.00 6.34 -43.07
C LYS A 2 50.71 6.48 -42.25
N SER A 3 49.66 7.08 -42.81
CA SER A 3 48.37 7.28 -42.12
C SER A 3 47.60 5.99 -41.82
N GLN A 4 47.65 4.98 -42.70
CA GLN A 4 46.94 3.72 -42.45
C GLN A 4 47.65 2.85 -41.41
N ILE A 5 48.97 2.93 -41.32
CA ILE A 5 49.76 2.25 -40.28
C ILE A 5 49.44 2.83 -38.90
N SER A 6 49.25 4.16 -38.78
CA SER A 6 48.83 4.80 -37.54
C SER A 6 47.43 4.40 -37.07
N ILE A 7 46.46 4.25 -37.99
CA ILE A 7 45.08 3.85 -37.64
C ILE A 7 45.04 2.39 -37.16
N ALA A 8 45.78 1.50 -37.82
CA ALA A 8 45.86 0.09 -37.42
C ALA A 8 46.52 -0.11 -36.04
N LEU A 9 47.50 0.73 -35.70
CA LEU A 9 48.14 0.74 -34.37
C LEU A 9 47.17 1.21 -33.28
N ILE A 10 46.38 2.25 -33.54
CA ILE A 10 45.39 2.77 -32.58
C ILE A 10 44.30 1.74 -32.32
N LEU A 11 43.79 1.06 -33.36
CA LEU A 11 42.78 0.00 -33.22
C LEU A 11 43.30 -1.19 -32.42
N ASN A 12 44.54 -1.62 -32.64
CA ASN A 12 45.17 -2.69 -31.85
C ASN A 12 45.39 -2.29 -30.39
N MET A 13 45.73 -1.03 -30.13
CA MET A 13 45.87 -0.54 -28.77
C MET A 13 44.52 -0.53 -28.03
N PHE A 14 43.44 -0.16 -28.72
CA PHE A 14 42.08 -0.21 -28.17
C PHE A 14 41.62 -1.63 -27.85
N SER A 15 41.88 -2.59 -28.73
CA SER A 15 41.51 -4.00 -28.49
C SER A 15 42.31 -4.62 -27.34
N LEU A 16 43.59 -4.27 -27.20
CA LEU A 16 44.42 -4.70 -26.06
C LEU A 16 43.95 -4.10 -24.73
N ILE A 17 43.55 -2.82 -24.71
CA ILE A 17 42.98 -2.19 -23.52
C ILE A 17 41.64 -2.87 -23.15
N ALA A 18 40.77 -3.12 -24.13
CA ALA A 18 39.50 -3.80 -23.89
C ALA A 18 39.68 -5.23 -23.35
N ALA A 19 40.66 -5.98 -23.88
CA ALA A 19 41.00 -7.31 -23.41
C ALA A 19 41.57 -7.28 -21.98
N PHE A 20 42.44 -6.31 -21.67
CA PHE A 20 43.01 -6.13 -20.34
C PHE A 20 41.94 -5.76 -19.30
N VAL A 21 41.04 -4.83 -19.62
CA VAL A 21 39.90 -4.48 -18.75
C VAL A 21 38.99 -5.68 -18.51
N SER A 22 38.69 -6.46 -19.55
CA SER A 22 37.87 -7.67 -19.43
C SER A 22 38.52 -8.75 -18.57
N PHE A 23 39.86 -8.87 -18.63
CA PHE A 23 40.62 -9.78 -17.80
C PHE A 23 40.63 -9.34 -16.32
N GLN A 24 40.78 -8.05 -16.05
CA GLN A 24 40.69 -7.50 -14.68
C GLN A 24 39.28 -7.60 -14.10
N LEU A 25 38.23 -7.46 -14.89
CA LEU A 25 36.85 -7.63 -14.42
C LEU A 25 36.54 -9.08 -14.02
N LYS A 26 37.15 -10.07 -14.70
CA LYS A 26 36.98 -11.50 -14.36
C LYS A 26 37.72 -11.93 -13.08
N SER A 27 38.74 -11.20 -12.66
CA SER A 27 39.52 -11.54 -11.45
C SER A 27 38.93 -10.96 -10.16
N ILE A 28 37.93 -10.07 -10.25
CA ILE A 28 37.22 -9.52 -9.09
C ILE A 28 36.22 -10.57 -8.59
N LYS A 29 36.62 -11.34 -7.57
CA LYS A 29 35.69 -12.16 -6.78
C LYS A 29 35.01 -11.25 -5.76
N ILE A 30 33.74 -10.94 -5.98
CA ILE A 30 32.90 -10.21 -5.01
C ILE A 30 32.27 -11.23 -4.07
N ASP A 31 32.54 -11.09 -2.77
CA ASP A 31 31.92 -11.90 -1.73
C ASP A 31 30.45 -11.46 -1.55
N PRO A 32 29.46 -12.34 -1.76
CA PRO A 32 28.04 -11.98 -1.76
C PRO A 32 27.49 -11.62 -0.36
N ASN A 33 28.27 -11.79 0.71
CA ASN A 33 27.81 -11.64 2.09
C ASN A 33 28.40 -10.39 2.79
N ILE A 34 28.28 -9.22 2.16
CA ILE A 34 28.57 -7.95 2.83
C ILE A 34 27.24 -7.30 3.21
N SER A 35 26.83 -7.50 4.46
CA SER A 35 25.72 -6.79 5.08
C SER A 35 26.22 -5.49 5.72
N THR A 36 26.14 -4.38 4.99
CA THR A 36 26.28 -3.04 5.56
C THR A 36 25.14 -2.12 5.09
N PRO A 37 24.74 -1.10 5.88
CA PRO A 37 23.57 -0.26 5.57
C PRO A 37 23.79 0.73 4.41
N MET A 38 24.94 0.68 3.74
CA MET A 38 25.39 1.70 2.79
C MET A 38 26.11 1.10 1.56
N GLY A 39 25.83 -0.17 1.24
CA GLY A 39 26.56 -0.96 0.25
C GLY A 39 26.02 -0.95 -1.20
N SER A 40 25.00 -0.16 -1.54
CA SER A 40 24.41 -0.15 -2.89
C SER A 40 24.89 0.99 -3.79
N ALA A 41 26.04 1.59 -3.50
CA ALA A 41 26.66 2.53 -4.43
C ALA A 41 27.34 1.74 -5.55
N PHE A 42 26.74 1.79 -6.75
CA PHE A 42 27.22 1.24 -8.02
C PHE A 42 26.98 -0.26 -8.27
N SER A 43 25.71 -0.61 -8.48
CA SER A 43 25.41 -1.59 -9.53
C SER A 43 24.81 -0.87 -10.74
N VAL A 44 25.69 -0.34 -11.60
CA VAL A 44 25.32 0.25 -12.91
C VAL A 44 24.68 -0.80 -13.83
N LEU A 45 24.79 -2.09 -13.49
CA LEU A 45 24.17 -3.23 -14.18
C LEU A 45 22.93 -3.80 -13.46
N ALA A 46 22.53 -3.29 -12.29
CA ALA A 46 21.30 -3.71 -11.61
C ALA A 46 20.02 -3.13 -12.22
N SER A 47 20.11 -2.23 -13.21
CA SER A 47 18.95 -1.66 -13.90
C SER A 47 18.09 -2.69 -14.65
N HIS A 48 18.52 -3.96 -14.71
CA HIS A 48 17.77 -5.06 -15.32
C HIS A 48 17.54 -6.25 -14.39
N LYS A 49 17.81 -6.12 -13.09
CA LYS A 49 17.29 -7.13 -12.15
C LYS A 49 15.80 -6.82 -12.02
N GLU A 50 14.95 -7.68 -12.60
CA GLU A 50 13.51 -7.63 -12.34
C GLU A 50 13.32 -7.43 -10.84
N LYS A 51 12.59 -6.38 -10.47
CA LYS A 51 12.29 -6.09 -9.08
C LYS A 51 11.44 -7.26 -8.57
N GLU A 52 12.08 -8.20 -7.89
CA GLU A 52 11.39 -9.35 -7.30
C GLU A 52 10.37 -8.82 -6.29
N LYS A 53 9.11 -9.20 -6.50
CA LYS A 53 8.05 -8.91 -5.54
C LYS A 53 8.34 -9.55 -4.18
N PRO A 54 7.85 -8.96 -3.07
CA PRO A 54 7.94 -9.58 -1.76
C PRO A 54 7.34 -10.99 -1.77
N LYS A 55 8.02 -11.94 -1.14
CA LYS A 55 7.53 -13.33 -0.96
C LYS A 55 6.53 -13.45 0.20
N ASN A 56 6.54 -12.48 1.11
CA ASN A 56 5.65 -12.37 2.25
C ASN A 56 4.72 -11.18 2.06
N ILE A 57 3.61 -11.16 2.78
CA ILE A 57 2.73 -9.98 2.86
C ILE A 57 3.53 -8.83 3.48
N VAL A 58 3.61 -7.71 2.75
CA VAL A 58 4.13 -6.43 3.23
C VAL A 58 2.99 -5.42 3.11
N TYR A 59 2.38 -5.15 4.25
CA TYR A 59 1.17 -4.34 4.36
C TYR A 59 1.52 -2.92 4.80
N GLY A 60 1.21 -1.93 3.98
CA GLY A 60 1.45 -0.52 4.27
C GLY A 60 0.16 0.22 4.60
N TYR A 61 0.13 0.95 5.71
CA TYR A 61 -0.93 1.93 5.97
C TYR A 61 -0.59 3.24 5.28
N LEU A 62 -1.59 3.85 4.63
CA LEU A 62 -1.50 5.14 3.96
C LEU A 62 -2.45 6.13 4.65
N PRO A 63 -1.99 6.82 5.70
CA PRO A 63 -2.78 7.86 6.33
C PRO A 63 -3.09 9.02 5.37
N TYR A 64 -4.31 9.55 5.44
CA TYR A 64 -4.76 10.62 4.55
C TYR A 64 -3.90 11.89 4.65
N TRP A 65 -3.24 12.11 5.78
CA TRP A 65 -2.35 13.25 6.01
C TRP A 65 -0.95 13.06 5.40
N THR A 66 -0.62 11.89 4.85
CA THR A 66 0.67 11.62 4.18
C THR A 66 0.55 11.56 2.66
N LEU A 67 -0.60 11.90 2.07
CA LEU A 67 -0.80 11.79 0.61
C LEU A 67 0.14 12.71 -0.19
N GLY A 68 0.56 13.84 0.38
CA GLY A 68 1.56 14.71 -0.25
C GLY A 68 2.99 14.16 -0.32
N ALA A 69 3.18 12.87 0.01
CA ALA A 69 4.45 12.14 -0.11
C ALA A 69 4.28 10.81 -0.89
N ILE A 70 3.19 10.66 -1.66
CA ILE A 70 2.89 9.44 -2.45
C ILE A 70 4.01 9.11 -3.43
N GLU A 71 4.71 10.11 -3.96
CA GLU A 71 5.83 9.93 -4.90
C GLU A 71 7.01 9.16 -4.33
N HIS A 72 7.09 9.03 -2.99
CA HIS A 72 8.11 8.26 -2.30
C HIS A 72 7.70 6.79 -2.06
N LEU A 73 6.47 6.42 -2.39
CA LEU A 73 5.96 5.08 -2.19
C LEU A 73 6.58 4.10 -3.20
N GLN A 74 7.22 3.04 -2.68
CA GLN A 74 7.86 2.02 -3.50
C GLN A 74 6.93 0.81 -3.64
N LEU A 75 6.05 0.83 -4.65
CA LEU A 75 5.08 -0.25 -4.89
C LEU A 75 5.74 -1.63 -5.08
N ASP A 76 6.97 -1.68 -5.59
CA ASP A 76 7.71 -2.94 -5.73
C ASP A 76 8.15 -3.57 -4.40
N LYS A 77 7.93 -2.87 -3.28
CA LYS A 77 8.21 -3.35 -1.91
C LYS A 77 6.96 -3.72 -1.14
N LEU A 78 5.78 -3.51 -1.71
CA LEU A 78 4.49 -3.71 -1.04
C LEU A 78 3.74 -4.86 -1.70
N THR A 79 2.93 -5.55 -0.90
CA THR A 79 1.87 -6.44 -1.40
C THR A 79 0.50 -5.81 -1.24
N ASP A 80 0.36 -4.94 -0.24
CA ASP A 80 -0.91 -4.36 0.17
C ASP A 80 -0.74 -2.93 0.65
N ILE A 81 -1.72 -2.09 0.34
CA ILE A 81 -1.87 -0.75 0.89
C ILE A 81 -3.26 -0.63 1.48
N ALA A 82 -3.39 -0.04 2.66
CA ALA A 82 -4.66 0.35 3.23
C ALA A 82 -4.75 1.86 3.39
N TYR A 83 -5.72 2.47 2.70
CA TYR A 83 -6.04 3.87 2.94
C TYR A 83 -6.57 4.04 4.37
N PHE A 84 -5.96 4.93 5.13
CA PHE A 84 -6.32 5.22 6.51
C PHE A 84 -6.79 6.67 6.63
N ALA A 85 -8.06 6.96 6.85
CA ALA A 85 -9.18 6.05 7.02
C ALA A 85 -10.49 6.80 6.77
N LEU A 86 -11.61 6.06 6.77
CA LEU A 86 -12.94 6.63 6.92
C LEU A 86 -13.53 6.25 8.28
N ARG A 87 -14.04 7.23 9.00
CA ARG A 87 -14.67 7.05 10.31
C ARG A 87 -16.15 6.75 10.19
N ILE A 88 -16.71 6.01 11.14
CA ILE A 88 -18.15 5.77 11.23
C ILE A 88 -18.82 6.60 12.31
N ASN A 89 -20.13 6.79 12.17
CA ASN A 89 -21.03 7.21 13.23
C ASN A 89 -21.71 5.99 13.88
N SER A 90 -22.36 6.19 15.02
CA SER A 90 -23.05 5.12 15.76
C SER A 90 -24.21 4.47 14.97
N ASP A 91 -24.74 5.15 13.96
CA ASP A 91 -25.77 4.64 13.04
C ASP A 91 -25.20 3.78 11.88
N GLY A 92 -23.88 3.60 11.83
CA GLY A 92 -23.16 2.85 10.80
C GLY A 92 -22.89 3.64 9.52
N LYS A 93 -23.24 4.93 9.44
CA LYS A 93 -22.85 5.77 8.31
C LYS A 93 -21.38 6.15 8.37
N ILE A 94 -20.76 6.33 7.21
CA ILE A 94 -19.46 6.97 7.14
C ILE A 94 -19.61 8.45 7.48
N ARG A 95 -18.78 8.93 8.41
CA ARG A 95 -18.74 10.31 8.87
C ARG A 95 -18.18 11.19 7.75
N THR A 96 -19.00 12.10 7.25
CA THR A 96 -18.62 13.06 6.21
C THR A 96 -18.21 14.42 6.77
N THR A 97 -18.66 14.73 7.99
CA THR A 97 -18.37 15.96 8.70
C THR A 97 -18.09 15.67 10.16
N ASP A 98 -17.26 16.50 10.80
CA ASP A 98 -17.08 16.47 12.25
C ASP A 98 -18.27 17.11 13.00
N GLU A 99 -18.17 17.16 14.33
CA GLU A 99 -19.20 17.73 15.22
C GLU A 99 -19.43 19.23 15.00
N GLU A 100 -18.42 19.94 14.49
CA GLU A 100 -18.48 21.38 14.19
C GLU A 100 -19.04 21.65 12.78
N GLY A 101 -19.29 20.59 12.00
CA GLY A 101 -19.85 20.66 10.65
C GLY A 101 -18.80 20.87 9.55
N PHE A 102 -17.51 20.81 9.87
CA PHE A 102 -16.45 20.81 8.86
C PHE A 102 -16.36 19.43 8.21
N ILE A 103 -15.95 19.39 6.94
CA ILE A 103 -15.77 18.12 6.23
C ILE A 103 -14.68 17.28 6.91
N ASP A 104 -14.96 15.99 7.11
CA ASP A 104 -13.97 15.06 7.65
C ASP A 104 -12.78 14.99 6.66
N PRO A 105 -11.54 15.23 7.11
CA PRO A 105 -10.40 15.33 6.21
C PRO A 105 -10.06 14.00 5.53
N GLY A 106 -10.24 12.86 6.21
CA GLY A 106 -10.08 11.53 5.60
C GLY A 106 -11.13 11.30 4.53
N TYR A 107 -12.39 11.59 4.84
CA TYR A 107 -13.46 11.51 3.84
C TYR A 107 -13.23 12.44 2.64
N ASN A 108 -12.79 13.68 2.89
CA ASN A 108 -12.52 14.65 1.83
C ASN A 108 -11.41 14.16 0.88
N GLN A 109 -10.29 13.68 1.43
CA GLN A 109 -9.18 13.15 0.64
C GLN A 109 -9.60 11.90 -0.13
N TRP A 110 -10.33 10.98 0.51
CA TRP A 110 -10.88 9.80 -0.16
C TRP A 110 -11.74 10.17 -1.36
N LYS A 111 -12.60 11.19 -1.25
CA LYS A 111 -13.51 11.59 -2.32
C LYS A 111 -12.86 12.42 -3.42
N ASN A 112 -11.95 13.33 -3.09
CA ASN A 112 -11.58 14.44 -3.96
C ASN A 112 -10.09 14.48 -4.35
N ASN A 113 -9.28 13.50 -3.95
CA ASN A 113 -7.84 13.48 -4.25
C ASN A 113 -7.53 12.66 -5.52
N GLU A 114 -7.03 13.34 -6.56
CA GLU A 114 -6.66 12.72 -7.84
C GLU A 114 -5.39 11.85 -7.76
N GLU A 115 -4.40 12.24 -6.93
CA GLU A 115 -3.16 11.47 -6.71
C GLU A 115 -3.45 10.13 -6.03
N LEU A 116 -4.44 10.10 -5.11
CA LEU A 116 -4.94 8.86 -4.52
C LEU A 116 -5.58 7.96 -5.58
N ASP A 117 -6.35 8.54 -6.51
CA ASP A 117 -6.96 7.79 -7.61
C ASP A 117 -5.92 7.22 -8.58
N GLU A 118 -4.85 7.96 -8.82
CA GLU A 118 -3.68 7.49 -9.57
C GLU A 118 -3.00 6.33 -8.83
N LEU A 119 -2.74 6.50 -7.54
CA LEU A 119 -2.11 5.47 -6.72
C LEU A 119 -2.91 4.16 -6.69
N ILE A 120 -4.24 4.22 -6.62
CA ILE A 120 -5.11 3.03 -6.66
C ILE A 120 -4.95 2.30 -8.00
N ARG A 121 -4.89 3.05 -9.12
CA ARG A 121 -4.66 2.47 -10.45
C ARG A 121 -3.26 1.86 -10.57
N ASP A 122 -2.25 2.56 -10.10
CA ASP A 122 -0.85 2.10 -10.15
C ASP A 122 -0.64 0.88 -9.26
N SER A 123 -1.29 0.82 -8.10
CA SER A 123 -1.28 -0.35 -7.22
C SER A 123 -1.81 -1.58 -7.95
N LYS A 124 -2.96 -1.45 -8.64
CA LYS A 124 -3.52 -2.53 -9.46
C LYS A 124 -2.59 -2.95 -10.61
N ALA A 125 -1.97 -1.99 -11.30
CA ALA A 125 -1.03 -2.27 -12.39
C ALA A 125 0.23 -2.99 -11.90
N ASN A 126 0.63 -2.75 -10.65
CA ASN A 126 1.76 -3.40 -9.99
C ASN A 126 1.34 -4.62 -9.15
N ASP A 127 0.08 -5.07 -9.24
CA ASP A 127 -0.47 -6.19 -8.47
C ASP A 127 -0.17 -6.06 -6.96
N VAL A 128 -0.45 -4.85 -6.44
CA VAL A 128 -0.53 -4.47 -5.04
C VAL A 128 -2.01 -4.29 -4.71
N ARG A 129 -2.50 -5.02 -3.70
CA ARG A 129 -3.89 -4.89 -3.24
C ARG A 129 -4.11 -3.55 -2.56
N PHE A 130 -5.29 -2.99 -2.71
CA PHE A 130 -5.62 -1.69 -2.14
C PHE A 130 -6.92 -1.79 -1.35
N ALA A 131 -6.83 -1.60 -0.04
CA ALA A 131 -7.93 -1.70 0.89
C ALA A 131 -8.37 -0.33 1.40
N LEU A 132 -9.65 -0.22 1.71
CA LEU A 132 -10.20 0.89 2.48
C LEU A 132 -10.18 0.55 3.97
N THR A 133 -9.63 1.40 4.84
CA THR A 133 -9.77 1.23 6.28
C THR A 133 -10.98 1.96 6.83
N ILE A 134 -11.84 1.22 7.54
CA ILE A 134 -12.93 1.78 8.34
C ILE A 134 -12.53 1.81 9.80
N ILE A 135 -12.67 2.99 10.43
CA ILE A 135 -12.30 3.20 11.83
C ILE A 135 -13.46 3.53 12.75
N SER A 136 -13.33 3.11 14.01
CA SER A 136 -14.12 3.61 15.14
C SER A 136 -13.22 3.69 16.38
N HIS A 137 -12.82 4.90 16.76
CA HIS A 137 -11.88 5.15 17.87
C HIS A 137 -12.55 5.94 19.02
N GLU A 138 -13.89 5.96 19.03
CA GLU A 138 -14.71 6.60 20.05
C GLU A 138 -15.51 5.47 20.71
N ASP A 139 -15.29 5.25 22.01
CA ASP A 139 -15.83 4.08 22.73
C ASP A 139 -17.36 4.05 22.70
N ASP A 140 -18.00 5.20 22.91
CA ASP A 140 -19.46 5.34 22.87
C ASP A 140 -20.04 5.07 21.46
N VAL A 141 -19.36 5.53 20.41
CA VAL A 141 -19.71 5.24 19.02
C VAL A 141 -19.56 3.75 18.73
N SER A 142 -18.42 3.15 19.10
CA SER A 142 -18.12 1.74 18.90
C SER A 142 -19.16 0.86 19.60
N GLU A 143 -19.46 1.12 20.86
CA GLU A 143 -20.44 0.35 21.62
C GLU A 143 -21.86 0.52 21.09
N ALA A 144 -22.29 1.75 20.81
CA ALA A 144 -23.63 2.00 20.26
C ALA A 144 -23.80 1.30 18.89
N PHE A 145 -22.80 1.39 18.03
CA PHE A 145 -22.80 0.74 16.73
C PHE A 145 -22.80 -0.79 16.83
N LEU A 146 -21.94 -1.38 17.67
CA LEU A 146 -21.86 -2.84 17.87
C LEU A 146 -23.14 -3.41 18.48
N ASN A 147 -23.86 -2.62 19.28
CA ASN A 147 -25.18 -2.98 19.82
C ASN A 147 -26.34 -2.82 18.82
N CYS A 148 -26.12 -2.17 17.68
CA CYS A 148 -27.15 -1.89 16.69
C CYS A 148 -27.02 -2.80 15.45
N ARG A 149 -27.72 -3.94 15.44
CA ARG A 149 -27.62 -4.88 14.31
C ARG A 149 -28.00 -4.28 12.96
N SER A 150 -29.03 -3.43 12.90
CA SER A 150 -29.42 -2.74 11.66
C SER A 150 -28.39 -1.74 11.17
N CYS A 151 -27.58 -1.17 12.08
CA CYS A 151 -26.50 -0.26 11.73
C CYS A 151 -25.39 -0.99 10.96
N TRP A 152 -25.22 -2.30 11.17
CA TRP A 152 -24.26 -3.09 10.38
C TRP A 152 -24.68 -3.18 8.91
N ASP A 153 -25.98 -3.29 8.62
CA ASP A 153 -26.49 -3.28 7.25
C ASP A 153 -26.26 -1.91 6.58
N THR A 154 -26.43 -0.81 7.35
CA THR A 154 -26.05 0.53 6.90
C THR A 154 -24.56 0.59 6.55
N LEU A 155 -23.69 0.14 7.45
CA LEU A 155 -22.24 0.17 7.23
C LEU A 155 -21.85 -0.65 5.99
N LEU A 156 -22.39 -1.86 5.83
CA LEU A 156 -22.13 -2.68 4.65
C LEU A 156 -22.54 -1.95 3.36
N ALA A 157 -23.69 -1.28 3.35
CA ALA A 157 -24.13 -0.51 2.19
C ALA A 157 -23.19 0.67 1.87
N GLU A 158 -22.75 1.38 2.90
CA GLU A 158 -21.79 2.48 2.78
C GLU A 158 -20.43 1.98 2.25
N ILE A 159 -19.86 0.94 2.85
CA ILE A 159 -18.59 0.32 2.41
C ILE A 159 -18.69 -0.11 0.95
N VAL A 160 -19.75 -0.83 0.57
CA VAL A 160 -19.92 -1.32 -0.82
C VAL A 160 -19.97 -0.16 -1.80
N ARG A 161 -20.62 0.95 -1.43
CA ARG A 161 -20.67 2.17 -2.27
C ARG A 161 -19.28 2.75 -2.44
N GLU A 162 -18.51 2.88 -1.36
CA GLU A 162 -17.16 3.46 -1.40
C GLU A 162 -16.18 2.59 -2.17
N LEU A 163 -16.15 1.28 -1.92
CA LEU A 163 -15.32 0.31 -2.65
C LEU A 163 -15.60 0.34 -4.15
N LYS A 164 -16.89 0.33 -4.55
CA LYS A 164 -17.30 0.47 -5.96
C LYS A 164 -16.85 1.79 -6.58
N SER A 165 -16.93 2.89 -5.83
CA SER A 165 -16.56 4.21 -6.34
C SER A 165 -15.08 4.31 -6.73
N LYS A 166 -14.20 3.52 -6.09
CA LYS A 166 -12.77 3.45 -6.37
C LYS A 166 -12.34 2.19 -7.12
N ASN A 167 -13.28 1.33 -7.52
CA ASN A 167 -13.01 0.05 -8.18
C ASN A 167 -12.04 -0.86 -7.41
N ILE A 168 -12.15 -0.85 -6.07
CA ILE A 168 -11.45 -1.75 -5.16
C ILE A 168 -12.46 -2.68 -4.47
N LYS A 169 -11.97 -3.67 -3.73
CA LYS A 169 -12.84 -4.64 -3.03
C LYS A 169 -12.36 -5.01 -1.63
N ASP A 170 -11.10 -4.74 -1.31
CA ASP A 170 -10.50 -5.13 -0.04
C ASP A 170 -10.88 -4.11 1.05
N LEU A 171 -11.14 -4.60 2.26
CA LEU A 171 -11.53 -3.83 3.43
C LEU A 171 -10.55 -4.11 4.58
N ASN A 172 -10.14 -3.08 5.30
CA ASN A 172 -9.48 -3.18 6.59
C ASN A 172 -10.40 -2.58 7.67
N MET A 173 -10.43 -3.20 8.85
CA MET A 173 -11.25 -2.75 9.98
C MET A 173 -10.33 -2.42 11.15
N ASP A 174 -10.47 -1.24 11.73
CA ASP A 174 -9.64 -0.80 12.85
C ASP A 174 -10.51 -0.11 13.91
N PHE A 175 -10.96 -0.92 14.88
CA PHE A 175 -11.78 -0.46 16.00
C PHE A 175 -10.90 -0.47 17.24
N GLU A 176 -10.70 0.71 17.81
CA GLU A 176 -9.89 0.91 19.02
C GLU A 176 -10.81 1.33 20.15
N LEU A 177 -10.74 0.62 21.28
CA LEU A 177 -11.40 1.01 22.51
C LEU A 177 -10.34 1.61 23.45
N ALA A 178 -10.57 2.82 23.94
CA ALA A 178 -9.67 3.52 24.85
C ALA A 178 -9.74 2.92 26.27
N GLU A 179 -10.90 2.41 26.67
CA GLU A 179 -11.06 1.72 27.95
C GLU A 179 -10.34 0.36 27.98
N ALA A 180 -9.68 0.08 29.11
CA ALA A 180 -8.88 -1.14 29.29
C ALA A 180 -9.70 -2.44 29.21
N GLU A 181 -11.01 -2.37 29.48
CA GLU A 181 -11.93 -3.50 29.40
C GLU A 181 -13.19 -3.09 28.64
N PRO A 182 -13.45 -3.65 27.45
CA PRO A 182 -14.71 -3.44 26.75
C PRO A 182 -15.91 -3.84 27.63
N SER A 183 -17.06 -3.21 27.43
CA SER A 183 -18.30 -3.75 28.00
C SER A 183 -18.53 -5.21 27.61
N GLU A 184 -19.21 -5.96 28.48
CA GLU A 184 -19.36 -7.41 28.35
C GLU A 184 -19.94 -7.79 26.97
N GLY A 185 -19.23 -8.66 26.26
CA GLY A 185 -19.64 -9.17 24.96
C GLY A 185 -19.28 -8.30 23.74
N MET A 186 -18.58 -7.17 23.89
CA MET A 186 -18.15 -6.35 22.73
C MET A 186 -17.22 -7.11 21.78
N ALA A 187 -16.26 -7.89 22.29
CA ALA A 187 -15.38 -8.69 21.46
C ALA A 187 -16.14 -9.72 20.59
N LEU A 188 -17.20 -10.33 21.15
CA LEU A 188 -18.07 -11.24 20.41
C LEU A 188 -18.85 -10.49 19.32
N LYS A 189 -19.40 -9.32 19.63
CA LYS A 189 -20.14 -8.49 18.67
C LYS A 189 -19.25 -8.01 17.53
N TYR A 190 -18.02 -7.59 17.84
CA TYR A 190 -17.03 -7.24 16.81
C TYR A 190 -16.71 -8.44 15.90
N SER A 191 -16.50 -9.63 16.48
CA SER A 191 -16.27 -10.86 15.69
C SER A 191 -17.46 -11.19 14.78
N GLN A 192 -18.69 -10.99 15.28
CA GLN A 192 -19.92 -11.17 14.51
C GLN A 192 -20.07 -10.14 13.40
N LEU A 193 -19.73 -8.87 13.66
CA LEU A 193 -19.67 -7.82 12.66
C LEU A 193 -18.70 -8.19 11.55
N VAL A 194 -17.46 -8.58 11.88
CA VAL A 194 -16.44 -8.96 10.87
C VAL A 194 -16.93 -10.12 10.01
N ASN A 195 -17.50 -11.17 10.63
CA ASN A 195 -18.08 -12.28 9.87
C ASN A 195 -19.26 -11.84 8.99
N PHE A 196 -20.11 -10.94 9.47
CA PHE A 196 -21.20 -10.38 8.69
C PHE A 196 -20.69 -9.58 7.48
N LEU A 197 -19.69 -8.71 7.68
CA LEU A 197 -19.08 -7.91 6.62
C LEU A 197 -18.38 -8.80 5.60
N ASN A 198 -17.58 -9.78 6.02
CA ASN A 198 -16.91 -10.72 5.12
C ASN A 198 -17.90 -11.42 4.19
N ARG A 199 -18.97 -12.01 4.74
CA ARG A 199 -20.02 -12.63 3.92
C ARG A 199 -20.69 -11.63 2.98
N GLY A 200 -20.99 -10.43 3.48
CA GLY A 200 -21.61 -9.37 2.68
C GLY A 200 -20.73 -8.90 1.52
N LEU A 201 -19.42 -8.83 1.72
CA LEU A 201 -18.45 -8.46 0.67
C LEU A 201 -18.22 -9.62 -0.29
N ASP A 202 -18.08 -10.86 0.19
CA ASP A 202 -17.95 -12.06 -0.63
C ASP A 202 -19.13 -12.21 -1.60
N ASP A 203 -20.36 -11.99 -1.12
CA ASP A 203 -21.57 -12.05 -1.96
C ASP A 203 -21.56 -11.01 -3.10
N ARG A 204 -20.81 -9.91 -2.96
CA ARG A 204 -20.81 -8.76 -3.89
C ARG A 204 -19.58 -8.69 -4.78
N PHE A 205 -18.44 -9.16 -4.29
CA PHE A 205 -17.12 -8.99 -4.93
C PHE A 205 -16.38 -10.32 -5.10
N GLY A 206 -16.90 -11.45 -4.59
CA GLY A 206 -16.17 -12.72 -4.46
C GLY A 206 -15.12 -12.63 -3.35
N ASN A 207 -14.11 -13.51 -3.35
CA ASN A 207 -13.03 -13.54 -2.33
C ASN A 207 -12.46 -12.13 -2.04
N SER A 208 -12.96 -11.50 -0.97
CA SER A 208 -12.65 -10.12 -0.56
C SER A 208 -12.23 -10.08 0.89
#